data_AF-L0E9S5-F1
#
_entry.id   AF-L0E9S5-F1
#
_cell.length_a   1.000
_cell.length_b   1.000
_cell.length_c   1.000
_cell.angle_alpha   90.00
_cell.angle_beta   90.00
_cell.angle_gamma   90.00
#
_symmetry.space_group_name_H-M   'P 1'
#
loop_
_entity.id
_entity.type
_entity.pdbx_description
1 polymer ?
#
loop_
_entity_poly.entity_id
_entity_poly.type
_entity_poly.pdbx_seq_one_letter_code
_entity_poly.pdbx_strand_id
1 'polypeptide(L)'
;MFKKLLIFGVVAIISLTSINVAAEAEESGQMFPDVGKEHWARSVIESAVSKGYVSGYPDGKFRPNQDVARSEFVKMLAVALKLQPEGLSQPWYQSYDNALRKAGILEDDDFHFLNYDAPITRLELIRLSVKALDTAHIDKEEIELVRLATETGLLRGLDGDLRLSSHTSRAEAAAFIERLLALRSGNGLPVDAAAHAKAKGLKADPWGRVIRTTNLPKNATEYPYILEGIPNAMYEMGYNKKFFPNGLGETSRQFHERLKSYKRENIDKWLPNAEQWLNMAVNVDYRTIDERWVKEMGDLGNYFARRDAIDSFYTRYAEKVRKEKIRIIGNVRLEPSIIVNDDLYRTFIRAKVEFKIVDAKNPKDVFFMSFQPKEGFEIGRWYRGYADIELGNMVTLPDTLTDMRVGHVYSTFFWNYDFNIKE
;
A
#
# COMPACT_ATOMS: atom_id res chain seq x y z
N MET A 1 -89.55 -46.35 27.78
CA MET A 1 -90.71 -45.96 26.97
C MET A 1 -90.22 -44.98 25.90
N PHE A 2 -90.35 -45.33 24.61
CA PHE A 2 -90.39 -44.45 23.41
C PHE A 2 -89.21 -43.47 23.15
N LYS A 3 -88.60 -43.32 21.96
CA LYS A 3 -88.85 -43.74 20.57
C LYS A 3 -87.52 -43.74 19.80
N LYS A 4 -87.41 -44.66 18.82
CA LYS A 4 -86.53 -44.56 17.66
C LYS A 4 -86.97 -43.40 16.76
N LEU A 5 -86.03 -42.72 16.09
CA LEU A 5 -86.24 -42.25 14.71
C LEU A 5 -84.89 -42.08 13.98
N LEU A 6 -84.74 -42.81 12.87
CA LEU A 6 -83.75 -42.60 11.81
C LEU A 6 -84.05 -41.28 11.09
N ILE A 7 -83.02 -40.55 10.60
CA ILE A 7 -83.03 -39.90 9.27
C ILE A 7 -81.63 -39.98 8.63
N PHE A 8 -81.68 -40.25 7.33
CA PHE A 8 -80.68 -40.48 6.29
C PHE A 8 -79.60 -39.40 6.08
N GLY A 9 -78.43 -39.86 5.59
CA GLY A 9 -77.89 -39.39 4.30
C GLY A 9 -76.81 -38.30 4.34
N VAL A 10 -75.57 -38.67 4.02
CA VAL A 10 -74.97 -38.49 2.68
C VAL A 10 -73.49 -38.85 2.79
N VAL A 11 -73.09 -39.78 1.93
CA VAL A 11 -71.73 -40.23 1.68
C VAL A 11 -70.98 -39.11 0.95
N ALA A 12 -69.88 -38.64 1.52
CA ALA A 12 -68.82 -37.96 0.78
C ALA A 12 -67.50 -38.69 1.07
N ILE A 13 -67.21 -39.70 0.26
CA ILE A 13 -65.88 -40.32 0.17
C ILE A 13 -64.99 -39.25 -0.48
N ILE A 14 -64.27 -38.50 0.34
CA ILE A 14 -63.13 -37.71 -0.13
C ILE A 14 -61.93 -38.66 -0.11
N SER A 15 -61.62 -39.19 -1.28
CA SER A 15 -60.41 -39.95 -1.55
C SER A 15 -59.19 -39.11 -1.16
N LEU A 16 -58.53 -39.48 -0.05
CA LEU A 16 -57.19 -38.99 0.26
C LEU A 16 -56.22 -39.61 -0.75
N THR A 17 -56.05 -38.96 -1.90
CA THR A 17 -54.84 -39.17 -2.70
C THR A 17 -53.70 -38.50 -1.96
N SER A 18 -52.89 -39.32 -1.30
CA SER A 18 -51.59 -38.93 -0.76
C SER A 18 -50.74 -38.40 -1.93
N ILE A 19 -50.64 -37.08 -2.04
CA ILE A 19 -49.65 -36.46 -2.92
C ILE A 19 -48.31 -36.72 -2.25
N ASN A 20 -47.62 -37.77 -2.68
CA ASN A 20 -46.18 -37.88 -2.48
C ASN A 20 -45.55 -36.75 -3.32
N VAL A 21 -45.44 -35.57 -2.74
CA VAL A 21 -44.42 -34.61 -3.14
C VAL A 21 -43.11 -35.23 -2.67
N ALA A 22 -42.52 -36.07 -3.52
CA ALA A 22 -41.10 -36.29 -3.45
C ALA A 22 -40.49 -34.91 -3.65
N ALA A 23 -40.08 -34.28 -2.55
CA ALA A 23 -39.18 -33.15 -2.59
C ALA A 23 -37.93 -33.67 -3.30
N GLU A 24 -37.80 -33.34 -4.58
CA GLU A 24 -36.51 -33.31 -5.24
C GLU A 24 -35.68 -32.33 -4.42
N ALA A 25 -34.84 -32.88 -3.54
CA ALA A 25 -33.79 -32.14 -2.90
C ALA A 25 -32.89 -31.64 -4.03
N GLU A 26 -33.05 -30.38 -4.41
CA GLU A 26 -32.07 -29.69 -5.22
C GLU A 26 -30.70 -29.84 -4.55
N GLU A 27 -29.71 -30.28 -5.32
CA GLU A 27 -28.29 -30.34 -4.92
C GLU A 27 -27.81 -28.97 -4.43
N SER A 28 -27.98 -28.63 -3.16
CA SER A 28 -27.43 -27.39 -2.58
C SER A 28 -25.96 -27.57 -2.15
N GLY A 29 -25.17 -28.26 -2.99
CA GLY A 29 -23.73 -28.42 -2.78
C GLY A 29 -22.90 -27.17 -3.11
N GLN A 30 -23.51 -26.03 -3.46
CA GLN A 30 -22.80 -24.82 -3.88
C GLN A 30 -22.79 -23.78 -2.75
N MET A 31 -21.60 -23.47 -2.21
CA MET A 31 -21.45 -22.54 -1.08
C MET A 31 -21.79 -21.08 -1.43
N PHE A 32 -21.46 -20.64 -2.65
CA PHE A 32 -21.73 -19.28 -3.12
C PHE A 32 -22.36 -19.30 -4.52
N PRO A 33 -23.43 -18.52 -4.78
CA PRO A 33 -24.15 -18.53 -6.05
C PRO A 33 -23.29 -18.04 -7.24
N ASP A 34 -22.28 -17.22 -6.98
CA ASP A 34 -21.36 -16.69 -7.99
C ASP A 34 -20.06 -17.49 -8.15
N VAL A 35 -19.95 -18.64 -7.48
CA VAL A 35 -18.86 -19.62 -7.64
C VAL A 35 -19.44 -20.91 -8.18
N GLY A 36 -19.46 -21.03 -9.51
CA GLY A 36 -20.01 -22.20 -10.21
C GLY A 36 -19.28 -23.51 -9.87
N LYS A 37 -19.93 -24.65 -10.17
CA LYS A 37 -19.39 -26.00 -9.88
C LYS A 37 -17.99 -26.25 -10.48
N GLU A 38 -17.77 -25.77 -11.70
CA GLU A 38 -16.50 -25.92 -12.43
C GLU A 38 -15.54 -24.73 -12.23
N HIS A 39 -15.81 -23.83 -11.29
CA HIS A 39 -14.93 -22.69 -11.06
C HIS A 39 -13.59 -23.17 -10.48
N TRP A 40 -12.47 -22.79 -11.12
CA TRP A 40 -11.13 -23.27 -10.75
C TRP A 40 -10.78 -23.09 -9.26
N ALA A 41 -11.27 -22.00 -8.66
CA ALA A 41 -11.02 -21.67 -7.25
C ALA A 41 -12.04 -22.25 -6.28
N ARG A 42 -13.02 -23.04 -6.73
CA ARG A 42 -14.14 -23.45 -5.87
C ARG A 42 -13.67 -24.17 -4.60
N SER A 43 -12.85 -25.20 -4.74
CA SER A 43 -12.33 -25.98 -3.60
C SER A 43 -11.43 -25.14 -2.69
N VAL A 44 -10.64 -24.25 -3.29
CA VAL A 44 -9.79 -23.29 -2.57
C VAL A 44 -10.64 -22.35 -1.72
N ILE A 45 -11.72 -21.80 -2.28
CA ILE A 45 -12.64 -20.89 -1.60
C ILE A 45 -13.36 -21.60 -0.45
N GLU A 46 -13.89 -22.80 -0.70
CA GLU A 46 -14.54 -23.62 0.34
C GLU A 46 -13.58 -23.94 1.49
N SER A 47 -12.32 -24.31 1.18
CA SER A 47 -11.26 -24.52 2.17
C SER A 47 -10.96 -23.25 2.97
N ALA A 48 -10.78 -22.11 2.28
CA ALA A 48 -10.47 -20.83 2.89
C ALA A 48 -11.56 -20.36 3.86
N VAL A 49 -12.83 -20.56 3.49
CA VAL A 49 -14.00 -20.27 4.35
C VAL A 49 -14.04 -21.22 5.54
N SER A 50 -13.79 -22.51 5.34
CA SER A 50 -13.76 -23.49 6.44
C SER A 50 -12.67 -23.19 7.48
N LYS A 51 -11.56 -22.60 7.04
CA LYS A 51 -10.45 -22.14 7.89
C LYS A 51 -10.71 -20.76 8.53
N GLY A 52 -11.77 -20.06 8.12
CA GLY A 52 -12.27 -18.84 8.76
C GLY A 52 -11.52 -17.55 8.42
N TYR A 53 -10.52 -17.58 7.53
CA TYR A 53 -9.75 -16.37 7.18
C TYR A 53 -10.36 -15.54 6.05
N VAL A 54 -11.36 -16.08 5.35
CA VAL A 54 -12.17 -15.36 4.35
C VAL A 54 -13.65 -15.70 4.53
N SER A 55 -14.53 -14.80 4.12
CA SER A 55 -15.99 -14.99 4.09
C SER A 55 -16.58 -14.31 2.86
N GLY A 56 -17.82 -14.71 2.53
CA GLY A 56 -18.64 -14.01 1.53
C GLY A 56 -19.14 -12.66 2.04
N TYR A 57 -19.71 -11.89 1.13
CA TYR A 57 -20.31 -10.60 1.40
C TYR A 57 -21.73 -10.74 1.94
N PRO A 58 -22.32 -9.70 2.56
CA PRO A 58 -23.68 -9.73 3.08
C PRO A 58 -24.77 -10.05 2.03
N ASP A 59 -24.46 -9.86 0.74
CA ASP A 59 -25.32 -10.22 -0.39
C ASP A 59 -25.26 -11.72 -0.75
N GLY A 60 -24.53 -12.52 0.03
CA GLY A 60 -24.37 -13.96 -0.16
C GLY A 60 -23.36 -14.34 -1.25
N LYS A 61 -22.68 -13.38 -1.88
CA LYS A 61 -21.69 -13.65 -2.94
C LYS A 61 -20.27 -13.73 -2.40
N PHE A 62 -19.38 -14.45 -3.08
CA PHE A 62 -17.95 -14.45 -2.77
C PHE A 62 -17.18 -13.36 -3.53
N ARG A 63 -17.58 -13.09 -4.77
CA ARG A 63 -16.95 -12.19 -5.74
C ARG A 63 -15.53 -12.62 -6.11
N PRO A 64 -15.35 -13.82 -6.70
CA PRO A 64 -14.03 -14.43 -6.89
C PRO A 64 -13.09 -13.58 -7.76
N ASN A 65 -13.64 -12.87 -8.75
CA ASN A 65 -12.87 -12.05 -9.69
C ASN A 65 -12.74 -10.58 -9.27
N GLN A 66 -13.29 -10.19 -8.12
CA GLN A 66 -13.12 -8.83 -7.61
C GLN A 66 -11.69 -8.69 -7.05
N ASP A 67 -11.02 -7.59 -7.39
CA ASP A 67 -9.75 -7.22 -6.78
C ASP A 67 -9.89 -7.16 -5.25
N VAL A 68 -8.93 -7.75 -4.55
CA VAL A 68 -8.86 -7.72 -3.09
C VAL A 68 -8.10 -6.50 -2.62
N ALA A 69 -8.67 -5.74 -1.68
CA ALA A 69 -7.99 -4.58 -1.13
C ALA A 69 -6.82 -5.00 -0.22
N ARG A 70 -5.80 -4.15 -0.08
CA ARG A 70 -4.67 -4.39 0.84
C ARG A 70 -5.16 -4.66 2.28
N SER A 71 -6.13 -3.89 2.78
CA SER A 71 -6.78 -4.11 4.09
C SER A 71 -7.41 -5.50 4.24
N GLU A 72 -8.09 -5.96 3.20
CA GLU A 72 -8.69 -7.29 3.17
C GLU A 72 -7.64 -8.39 3.18
N PHE A 73 -6.57 -8.24 2.38
CA PHE A 73 -5.49 -9.21 2.37
C PHE A 73 -4.74 -9.26 3.70
N VAL A 74 -4.45 -8.12 4.32
CA VAL A 74 -3.85 -8.01 5.66
C VAL A 74 -4.66 -8.78 6.70
N LYS A 75 -5.99 -8.61 6.69
CA LYS A 75 -6.89 -9.39 7.55
C LYS A 75 -6.83 -10.88 7.22
N MET A 76 -6.94 -11.24 5.94
CA MET A 76 -6.91 -12.64 5.49
C MET A 76 -5.63 -13.34 5.94
N LEU A 77 -4.47 -12.70 5.71
CA LEU A 77 -3.17 -13.23 6.09
C LEU A 77 -3.04 -13.36 7.61
N ALA A 78 -3.34 -12.30 8.37
CA ALA A 78 -3.24 -12.34 9.84
C ALA A 78 -4.08 -13.47 10.45
N VAL A 79 -5.33 -13.65 9.99
CA VAL A 79 -6.23 -14.70 10.48
C VAL A 79 -5.75 -16.09 10.04
N ALA A 80 -5.31 -16.24 8.79
CA ALA A 80 -4.77 -17.51 8.30
C ALA A 80 -3.54 -17.96 9.10
N LEU A 81 -2.70 -17.01 9.51
CA LEU A 81 -1.54 -17.24 10.36
C LEU A 81 -1.86 -17.38 11.85
N LYS A 82 -3.15 -17.28 12.23
CA LYS A 82 -3.63 -17.32 13.62
C LYS A 82 -2.97 -16.27 14.53
N LEU A 83 -2.61 -15.12 13.96
CA LEU A 83 -2.11 -13.99 14.74
C LEU A 83 -3.27 -13.36 15.51
N GLN A 84 -3.04 -12.97 16.76
CA GLN A 84 -4.06 -12.40 17.63
C GLN A 84 -4.15 -10.88 17.43
N PRO A 85 -5.24 -10.35 16.84
CA PRO A 85 -5.46 -8.91 16.82
C PRO A 85 -5.81 -8.40 18.22
N GLU A 86 -5.10 -7.37 18.69
CA GLU A 86 -5.36 -6.75 19.99
C GLU A 86 -6.58 -5.81 19.89
N GLY A 87 -7.77 -6.35 20.20
CA GLY A 87 -9.03 -5.63 20.12
C GLY A 87 -9.43 -5.24 18.69
N LEU A 88 -10.65 -4.71 18.53
CA LEU A 88 -11.06 -4.06 17.29
C LEU A 88 -10.69 -2.59 17.37
N SER A 89 -9.90 -2.11 16.41
CA SER A 89 -9.52 -0.70 16.26
C SER A 89 -10.17 -0.11 15.01
N GLN A 90 -10.19 1.23 14.91
CA GLN A 90 -10.59 1.94 13.70
C GLN A 90 -9.34 2.55 13.03
N PRO A 91 -9.13 2.33 11.72
CA PRO A 91 -10.00 1.58 10.80
C PRO A 91 -10.04 0.07 11.10
N TRP A 92 -11.09 -0.63 10.65
CA TRP A 92 -11.40 -2.02 11.03
C TRP A 92 -10.26 -3.04 10.84
N TYR A 93 -9.33 -2.77 9.91
CA TYR A 93 -8.18 -3.63 9.61
C TYR A 93 -6.97 -3.38 10.52
N GLN A 94 -6.96 -2.30 11.31
CA GLN A 94 -5.78 -1.81 12.03
C GLN A 94 -5.22 -2.82 13.03
N SER A 95 -6.06 -3.60 13.71
CA SER A 95 -5.55 -4.60 14.66
C SER A 95 -4.91 -5.80 13.98
N TYR A 96 -5.30 -6.12 12.74
CA TYR A 96 -4.64 -7.14 11.91
C TYR A 96 -3.31 -6.63 11.35
N ASP A 97 -3.28 -5.38 10.89
CA ASP A 97 -2.06 -4.66 10.50
C ASP A 97 -1.04 -4.67 11.65
N ASN A 98 -1.45 -4.25 12.85
CA ASN A 98 -0.60 -4.27 14.05
C ASN A 98 -0.06 -5.67 14.37
N ALA A 99 -0.88 -6.71 14.21
CA ALA A 99 -0.46 -8.09 14.47
C ALA A 99 0.61 -8.58 13.48
N LEU A 100 0.47 -8.23 12.19
CA LEU A 100 1.48 -8.55 11.18
C LEU A 100 2.78 -7.75 11.38
N ARG A 101 2.67 -6.48 11.75
CA ARG A 101 3.83 -5.63 12.10
C ARG A 101 4.58 -6.17 13.32
N LYS A 102 3.86 -6.57 14.37
CA LYS A 102 4.44 -7.20 15.56
C LYS A 102 5.16 -8.51 15.24
N ALA A 103 4.72 -9.21 14.19
CA ALA A 103 5.37 -10.42 13.69
C ALA A 103 6.53 -10.14 12.71
N GLY A 104 6.80 -8.87 12.36
CA GLY A 104 7.80 -8.47 11.36
C GLY A 104 7.41 -8.81 9.91
N ILE A 105 6.16 -9.18 9.67
CA ILE A 105 5.69 -9.60 8.33
C ILE A 105 5.32 -8.40 7.46
N LEU A 106 4.86 -7.32 8.07
CA LEU A 106 4.41 -6.11 7.40
C LEU A 106 5.22 -4.91 7.90
N GLU A 107 5.76 -4.13 6.97
CA GLU A 107 6.52 -2.91 7.19
C GLU A 107 5.96 -1.77 6.33
N ASP A 108 6.36 -0.53 6.60
CA ASP A 108 5.84 0.63 5.87
C ASP A 108 6.23 0.64 4.38
N ASP A 109 7.26 -0.12 4.02
CA ASP A 109 7.81 -0.24 2.66
C ASP A 109 7.15 -1.34 1.84
N ASP A 110 6.36 -2.20 2.48
CA ASP A 110 5.79 -3.39 1.83
C ASP A 110 4.67 -3.06 0.86
N PHE A 111 3.94 -1.96 1.10
CA PHE A 111 2.95 -1.44 0.16
C PHE A 111 3.48 -0.25 -0.62
N HIS A 112 3.09 -0.17 -1.89
CA HIS A 112 3.54 0.94 -2.71
C HIS A 112 2.94 2.29 -2.24
N PHE A 113 1.72 2.27 -1.69
CA PHE A 113 1.06 3.35 -0.95
C PHE A 113 0.45 2.78 0.34
N LEU A 114 0.35 3.57 1.43
CA LEU A 114 -0.44 3.13 2.60
C LEU A 114 -1.96 3.26 2.35
N ASN A 115 -2.38 3.33 1.09
CA ASN A 115 -3.78 3.23 0.71
C ASN A 115 -4.26 1.78 0.87
N TYR A 116 -4.73 1.46 2.07
CA TYR A 116 -5.26 0.14 2.42
C TYR A 116 -6.56 -0.23 1.67
N ASP A 117 -7.21 0.74 1.02
CA ASP A 117 -8.41 0.52 0.20
C ASP A 117 -8.08 0.13 -1.25
N ALA A 118 -6.84 0.36 -1.70
CA ALA A 118 -6.44 0.01 -3.05
C ALA A 118 -6.29 -1.51 -3.22
N PRO A 119 -6.47 -2.02 -4.45
CA PRO A 119 -6.13 -3.39 -4.81
C PRO A 119 -4.70 -3.76 -4.44
N ILE A 120 -4.51 -4.94 -3.85
CA ILE A 120 -3.17 -5.47 -3.62
C ILE A 120 -2.59 -6.05 -4.91
N THR A 121 -1.32 -5.74 -5.17
CA THR A 121 -0.58 -6.32 -6.29
C THR A 121 -0.02 -7.70 -5.94
N ARG A 122 0.31 -8.50 -6.95
CA ARG A 122 0.98 -9.80 -6.75
C ARG A 122 2.32 -9.66 -6.03
N LEU A 123 3.07 -8.59 -6.31
CA LEU A 123 4.33 -8.27 -5.66
C LEU A 123 4.20 -8.00 -4.16
N GLU A 124 3.25 -7.14 -3.77
CA GLU A 124 2.97 -6.84 -2.36
C GLU A 124 2.54 -8.11 -1.60
N LEU A 125 1.68 -8.90 -2.23
CA LEU A 125 1.23 -10.18 -1.68
C LEU A 125 2.39 -11.19 -1.52
N ILE A 126 3.32 -11.24 -2.47
CA ILE A 126 4.56 -12.05 -2.39
C ILE A 126 5.40 -11.62 -1.20
N ARG A 127 5.67 -10.32 -1.05
CA ARG A 127 6.51 -9.77 0.02
C ARG A 127 6.02 -10.27 1.38
N LEU A 128 4.75 -10.02 1.70
CA LEU A 128 4.17 -10.42 2.99
C LEU A 128 4.15 -11.94 3.16
N SER A 129 3.79 -12.69 2.13
CA SER A 129 3.62 -14.13 2.25
C SER A 129 4.95 -14.88 2.37
N VAL A 130 6.02 -14.42 1.71
CA VAL A 130 7.34 -15.03 1.83
C VAL A 130 7.97 -14.72 3.18
N LYS A 131 7.82 -13.49 3.70
CA LYS A 131 8.16 -13.14 5.08
C LYS A 131 7.40 -14.00 6.09
N ALA A 132 6.13 -14.30 5.79
CA ALA A 132 5.30 -15.18 6.60
C ALA A 132 5.65 -16.68 6.51
N LEU A 133 6.46 -17.13 5.54
CA LEU A 133 6.93 -18.52 5.48
C LEU A 133 7.96 -18.79 6.58
N ASP A 134 8.93 -17.89 6.72
CA ASP A 134 10.04 -17.98 7.64
C ASP A 134 10.54 -16.58 8.00
N THR A 135 10.73 -16.33 9.30
CA THR A 135 11.27 -15.06 9.80
C THR A 135 12.66 -14.74 9.26
N ALA A 136 13.43 -15.74 8.82
CA ALA A 136 14.72 -15.54 8.14
C ALA A 136 14.60 -14.83 6.78
N HIS A 137 13.38 -14.66 6.26
CA HIS A 137 13.11 -13.93 5.02
C HIS A 137 12.74 -12.46 5.25
N ILE A 138 12.56 -12.00 6.50
CA ILE A 138 12.10 -10.63 6.80
C ILE A 138 13.03 -9.59 6.18
N ASP A 139 14.35 -9.76 6.33
CA ASP A 139 15.36 -8.80 5.87
C ASP A 139 15.81 -9.03 4.41
N LYS A 140 15.14 -9.92 3.67
CA LYS A 140 15.53 -10.23 2.28
C LYS A 140 15.10 -9.16 1.30
N GLU A 141 15.95 -8.93 0.30
CA GLU A 141 15.65 -7.99 -0.77
C GLU A 141 14.45 -8.45 -1.59
N GLU A 142 13.69 -7.52 -2.17
CA GLU A 142 12.47 -7.82 -2.92
C GLU A 142 12.71 -8.89 -4.01
N ILE A 143 13.80 -8.76 -4.75
CA ILE A 143 14.14 -9.72 -5.81
C ILE A 143 14.38 -11.13 -5.26
N GLU A 144 14.93 -11.27 -4.05
CA GLU A 144 15.08 -12.56 -3.38
C GLU A 144 13.73 -13.12 -2.97
N LEU A 145 12.83 -12.28 -2.44
CA LEU A 145 11.47 -12.69 -2.08
C LEU A 145 10.72 -13.25 -3.30
N VAL A 146 10.83 -12.59 -4.46
CA VAL A 146 10.22 -13.09 -5.71
C VAL A 146 10.84 -14.42 -6.14
N ARG A 147 12.16 -14.58 -6.05
CA ARG A 147 12.85 -15.83 -6.40
C ARG A 147 12.42 -16.96 -5.47
N LEU A 148 12.43 -16.74 -4.16
CA LEU A 148 11.97 -17.71 -3.16
C LEU A 148 10.51 -18.10 -3.38
N ALA A 149 9.65 -17.13 -3.72
CA ALA A 149 8.25 -17.43 -4.00
C ALA A 149 8.11 -18.41 -5.18
N THR A 150 8.88 -18.23 -6.25
CA THR A 150 8.86 -19.18 -7.38
C THR A 150 9.54 -20.51 -7.06
N GLU A 151 10.64 -20.50 -6.32
CA GLU A 151 11.44 -21.68 -5.97
C GLU A 151 10.68 -22.64 -5.06
N THR A 152 9.96 -22.10 -4.09
CA THR A 152 9.11 -22.87 -3.16
C THR A 152 7.79 -23.31 -3.81
N GLY A 153 7.51 -22.84 -5.03
CA GLY A 153 6.22 -23.00 -5.68
C GLY A 153 5.13 -22.10 -5.08
N LEU A 154 5.39 -21.27 -4.08
CA LEU A 154 4.39 -20.34 -3.53
C LEU A 154 3.76 -19.48 -4.65
N LEU A 155 4.58 -18.94 -5.55
CA LEU A 155 4.17 -18.20 -6.74
C LEU A 155 4.14 -19.12 -7.98
N ARG A 156 3.02 -19.08 -8.71
CA ARG A 156 2.90 -19.62 -10.07
C ARG A 156 2.72 -18.48 -11.07
N GLY A 157 3.20 -18.70 -12.30
CA GLY A 157 2.96 -17.77 -13.39
C GLY A 157 1.49 -17.75 -13.80
N LEU A 158 1.07 -16.62 -14.34
CA LEU A 158 -0.23 -16.43 -14.99
C LEU A 158 0.06 -16.16 -16.47
N ASP A 159 -0.52 -16.98 -17.35
CA ASP A 159 -0.31 -16.90 -18.81
C ASP A 159 1.19 -16.91 -19.21
N GLY A 160 1.98 -17.69 -18.46
CA GLY A 160 3.42 -17.80 -18.64
C GLY A 160 4.22 -16.60 -18.13
N ASP A 161 3.63 -15.66 -17.39
CA ASP A 161 4.30 -14.48 -16.83
C ASP A 161 4.14 -14.32 -15.32
N LEU A 162 5.06 -13.58 -14.68
CA LEU A 162 5.00 -13.36 -13.23
C LEU A 162 3.88 -12.38 -12.84
N ARG A 163 3.63 -11.38 -13.70
CA ARG A 163 2.60 -10.34 -13.51
C ARG A 163 2.70 -9.62 -12.17
N LEU A 164 3.92 -9.30 -11.72
CA LEU A 164 4.21 -8.80 -10.37
C LEU A 164 3.40 -7.52 -10.01
N SER A 165 3.29 -6.58 -10.94
CA SER A 165 2.51 -5.34 -10.79
C SER A 165 1.00 -5.49 -11.02
N SER A 166 0.50 -6.66 -11.45
CA SER A 166 -0.94 -6.86 -11.63
C SER A 166 -1.66 -6.96 -10.29
N HIS A 167 -2.88 -6.46 -10.24
CA HIS A 167 -3.78 -6.65 -9.10
C HIS A 167 -4.11 -8.13 -8.92
N THR A 168 -4.46 -8.49 -7.69
CA THR A 168 -4.85 -9.85 -7.32
C THR A 168 -6.33 -9.90 -7.02
N SER A 169 -7.04 -10.84 -7.65
CA SER A 169 -8.43 -11.12 -7.33
C SER A 169 -8.57 -11.82 -5.98
N ARG A 170 -9.76 -11.75 -5.38
CA ARG A 170 -10.06 -12.39 -4.10
C ARG A 170 -9.85 -13.91 -4.13
N ALA A 171 -10.16 -14.57 -5.24
CA ALA A 171 -9.91 -15.99 -5.44
C ALA A 171 -8.40 -16.32 -5.54
N GLU A 172 -7.62 -15.50 -6.25
CA GLU A 172 -6.17 -15.67 -6.36
C GLU A 172 -5.48 -15.45 -5.01
N ALA A 173 -5.89 -14.45 -4.24
CA ALA A 173 -5.37 -14.23 -2.89
C ALA A 173 -5.66 -15.40 -1.95
N ALA A 174 -6.88 -15.95 -1.99
CA ALA A 174 -7.23 -17.15 -1.22
C ALA A 174 -6.37 -18.36 -1.64
N ALA A 175 -6.18 -18.57 -2.94
CA ALA A 175 -5.32 -19.65 -3.46
C ALA A 175 -3.86 -19.49 -3.00
N PHE A 176 -3.36 -18.26 -2.96
CA PHE A 176 -2.00 -17.98 -2.53
C PHE A 176 -1.81 -18.25 -1.03
N ILE A 177 -2.77 -17.87 -0.19
CA ILE A 177 -2.75 -18.19 1.24
C ILE A 177 -2.82 -19.70 1.48
N GLU A 178 -3.63 -20.45 0.71
CA GLU A 178 -3.66 -21.92 0.82
C GLU A 178 -2.29 -22.55 0.51
N ARG A 179 -1.58 -22.02 -0.51
CA ARG A 179 -0.21 -22.44 -0.83
C ARG A 179 0.77 -22.12 0.31
N LEU A 180 0.69 -20.91 0.87
CA LEU A 180 1.46 -20.51 2.04
C LEU A 180 1.23 -21.47 3.22
N LEU A 181 -0.03 -21.78 3.54
CA LEU A 181 -0.38 -22.69 4.63
C LEU A 181 0.10 -24.12 4.38
N ALA A 182 0.07 -24.59 3.13
CA ALA A 182 0.62 -25.89 2.77
C ALA A 182 2.12 -25.96 3.05
N LEU A 183 2.90 -24.97 2.59
CA LEU A 183 4.34 -24.90 2.85
C LEU A 183 4.66 -24.82 4.35
N ARG A 184 3.93 -23.99 5.10
CA ARG A 184 4.08 -23.87 6.56
C ARG A 184 3.74 -25.15 7.32
N SER A 185 2.95 -26.04 6.73
CA SER A 185 2.61 -27.35 7.29
C SER A 185 3.61 -28.44 6.90
N GLY A 186 4.71 -28.08 6.21
CA GLY A 186 5.73 -29.01 5.72
C GLY A 186 5.37 -29.70 4.40
N ASN A 187 4.26 -29.32 3.75
CA ASN A 187 3.89 -29.89 2.46
C ASN A 187 4.66 -29.20 1.33
N GLY A 188 5.23 -29.99 0.41
CA GLY A 188 5.81 -29.46 -0.82
C GLY A 188 4.75 -28.94 -1.80
N LEU A 189 5.12 -27.98 -2.64
CA LEU A 189 4.29 -27.49 -3.74
C LEU A 189 4.95 -27.76 -5.09
N PRO A 190 4.16 -28.01 -6.15
CA PRO A 190 4.72 -28.05 -7.50
C PRO A 190 5.27 -26.68 -7.89
N VAL A 191 6.51 -26.69 -8.40
CA VAL A 191 7.20 -25.50 -8.90
C VAL A 191 6.83 -25.27 -10.36
N ASP A 192 6.45 -24.04 -10.69
CA ASP A 192 6.28 -23.60 -12.06
C ASP A 192 7.66 -23.25 -12.65
N ALA A 193 8.22 -24.17 -13.44
CA ALA A 193 9.56 -24.02 -14.01
C ALA A 193 9.71 -22.77 -14.88
N ALA A 194 8.65 -22.36 -15.59
CA ALA A 194 8.69 -21.17 -16.44
C ALA A 194 8.71 -19.89 -15.60
N ALA A 195 7.87 -19.81 -14.57
CA ALA A 195 7.89 -18.69 -13.62
C ALA A 195 9.23 -18.61 -12.88
N HIS A 196 9.77 -19.74 -12.43
CA HIS A 196 11.06 -19.79 -11.75
C HIS A 196 12.22 -19.37 -12.66
N ALA A 197 12.24 -19.80 -13.93
CA ALA A 197 13.22 -19.34 -14.90
C ALA A 197 13.14 -17.82 -15.15
N LYS A 198 11.92 -17.27 -15.24
CA LYS A 198 11.72 -15.81 -15.35
C LYS A 198 12.24 -15.05 -14.13
N ALA A 199 11.95 -15.54 -12.92
CA ALA A 199 12.42 -14.92 -11.68
C ALA A 199 13.95 -14.89 -11.57
N LYS A 200 14.65 -15.90 -12.09
CA LYS A 200 16.12 -15.91 -12.18
C LYS A 200 16.66 -14.80 -13.08
N GLY A 201 15.95 -14.47 -14.15
CA GLY A 201 16.32 -13.41 -15.10
C GLY A 201 16.03 -11.98 -14.65
N LEU A 202 15.33 -11.80 -13.51
CA LEU A 202 15.05 -10.47 -12.97
C LEU A 202 16.33 -9.73 -12.59
N LYS A 203 16.29 -8.40 -12.74
CA LYS A 203 17.32 -7.48 -12.29
C LYS A 203 16.79 -6.65 -11.13
N ALA A 204 17.71 -6.19 -10.30
CA ALA A 204 17.40 -5.33 -9.18
C ALA A 204 18.14 -4.00 -9.29
N ASP A 205 17.56 -2.99 -8.66
CA ASP A 205 18.24 -1.74 -8.37
C ASP A 205 19.21 -1.90 -7.18
N PRO A 206 19.95 -0.84 -6.77
CA PRO A 206 20.88 -0.93 -5.65
C PRO A 206 20.26 -1.33 -4.29
N TRP A 207 18.94 -1.19 -4.11
CA TRP A 207 18.20 -1.58 -2.91
C TRP A 207 17.54 -2.96 -3.05
N GLY A 208 17.85 -3.71 -4.10
CA GLY A 208 17.29 -5.04 -4.31
C GLY A 208 15.86 -5.06 -4.86
N ARG A 209 15.34 -3.89 -5.28
CA ARG A 209 13.98 -3.72 -5.82
C ARG A 209 13.94 -4.15 -7.28
N VAL A 210 12.91 -4.86 -7.69
CA VAL A 210 12.78 -5.46 -9.02
C VAL A 210 12.63 -4.36 -10.08
N ILE A 211 13.48 -4.43 -11.10
CA ILE A 211 13.41 -3.57 -12.29
C ILE A 211 12.48 -4.22 -13.31
N ARG A 212 11.48 -3.48 -13.78
CA ARG A 212 10.58 -3.93 -14.85
C ARG A 212 11.09 -3.54 -16.22
N THR A 213 10.86 -4.40 -17.20
CA THR A 213 11.31 -4.23 -18.60
C THR A 213 10.16 -4.12 -19.59
N THR A 214 8.93 -4.33 -19.13
CA THR A 214 7.68 -4.21 -19.90
C THR A 214 6.76 -3.20 -19.21
N ASN A 215 5.68 -2.79 -19.88
CA ASN A 215 4.74 -1.78 -19.38
C ASN A 215 5.44 -0.50 -18.86
N LEU A 216 6.41 -0.01 -19.63
CA LEU A 216 7.25 1.12 -19.26
C LEU A 216 6.46 2.44 -19.39
N PRO A 217 6.77 3.46 -18.56
CA PRO A 217 6.18 4.78 -18.74
C PRO A 217 6.67 5.40 -20.04
N LYS A 218 5.89 6.33 -20.60
CA LYS A 218 6.22 6.99 -21.89
C LYS A 218 7.58 7.67 -21.89
N ASN A 219 8.00 8.18 -20.73
CA ASN A 219 9.28 8.87 -20.52
C ASN A 219 10.33 7.97 -19.84
N ALA A 220 10.27 6.64 -20.00
CA ALA A 220 11.21 5.71 -19.37
C ALA A 220 12.69 6.00 -19.65
N THR A 221 12.99 6.66 -20.77
CA THR A 221 14.35 7.08 -21.14
C THR A 221 14.93 8.17 -20.24
N GLU A 222 14.12 8.83 -19.41
CA GLU A 222 14.56 9.88 -18.48
C GLU A 222 15.04 9.33 -17.13
N TYR A 223 14.93 8.01 -16.90
CA TYR A 223 15.25 7.36 -15.63
C TYR A 223 16.38 6.34 -15.77
N PRO A 224 17.16 6.09 -14.69
CA PRO A 224 18.21 5.06 -14.71
C PRO A 224 17.62 3.65 -14.86
N TYR A 225 16.45 3.41 -14.26
CA TYR A 225 15.69 2.16 -14.32
C TYR A 225 14.23 2.45 -13.95
N ILE A 226 13.34 1.52 -14.28
CA ILE A 226 11.91 1.57 -13.94
C ILE A 226 11.60 0.42 -13.00
N LEU A 227 11.04 0.71 -11.84
CA LEU A 227 10.78 -0.27 -10.80
C LEU A 227 9.41 -0.90 -10.98
N GLU A 228 9.33 -2.22 -10.76
CA GLU A 228 8.09 -3.00 -10.85
C GLU A 228 7.04 -2.45 -9.89
N GLY A 229 7.46 -2.17 -8.66
CA GLY A 229 6.60 -1.64 -7.62
C GLY A 229 6.08 -0.24 -7.91
N ILE A 230 6.66 0.55 -8.83
CA ILE A 230 6.31 1.96 -9.04
C ILE A 230 5.40 2.15 -10.25
N PRO A 231 4.21 2.77 -10.12
CA PRO A 231 3.26 2.95 -11.22
C PRO A 231 3.78 3.97 -12.23
N ASN A 232 3.37 3.80 -13.49
CA ASN A 232 3.73 4.73 -14.58
C ASN A 232 3.33 6.17 -14.25
N ALA A 233 2.22 6.39 -13.54
CA ALA A 233 1.77 7.73 -13.16
C ALA A 233 2.80 8.52 -12.34
N MET A 234 3.63 7.86 -11.52
CA MET A 234 4.69 8.54 -10.75
C MET A 234 5.82 9.03 -11.66
N TYR A 235 6.19 8.25 -12.67
CA TYR A 235 7.18 8.63 -13.68
C TYR A 235 6.63 9.67 -14.65
N GLU A 236 5.38 9.51 -15.07
CA GLU A 236 4.72 10.40 -16.03
C GLU A 236 4.20 11.70 -15.41
N MET A 237 4.31 11.89 -14.08
CA MET A 237 3.95 13.16 -13.44
C MET A 237 4.81 14.29 -14.01
N GLY A 238 4.16 15.17 -14.77
CA GLY A 238 4.77 16.33 -15.40
C GLY A 238 5.19 17.39 -14.39
N TYR A 239 5.92 18.42 -14.87
CA TYR A 239 6.49 19.47 -14.03
C TYR A 239 5.62 20.73 -14.00
N ASN A 240 5.50 21.33 -12.83
CA ASN A 240 4.77 22.59 -12.68
C ASN A 240 5.54 23.74 -13.33
N LYS A 241 5.05 24.25 -14.47
CA LYS A 241 5.67 25.35 -15.23
C LYS A 241 5.89 26.64 -14.43
N LYS A 242 5.16 26.85 -13.32
CA LYS A 242 5.41 27.97 -12.42
C LYS A 242 6.79 27.88 -11.77
N PHE A 243 7.22 26.67 -11.45
CA PHE A 243 8.47 26.39 -10.73
C PHE A 243 9.57 25.87 -11.65
N PHE A 244 9.19 25.31 -12.81
CA PHE A 244 10.06 24.81 -13.86
C PHE A 244 9.69 25.49 -15.21
N PRO A 245 9.87 26.82 -15.33
CA PRO A 245 9.41 27.58 -16.50
C PRO A 245 10.10 27.14 -17.80
N ASN A 246 11.35 26.69 -17.70
CA ASN A 246 12.14 26.20 -18.82
C ASN A 246 12.21 24.67 -18.89
N GLY A 247 11.38 23.97 -18.10
CA GLY A 247 11.44 22.52 -17.95
C GLY A 247 12.55 22.06 -16.99
N LEU A 248 12.99 20.81 -17.16
CA LEU A 248 14.10 20.26 -16.40
C LEU A 248 15.43 20.77 -16.95
N GLY A 249 16.37 21.06 -16.05
CA GLY A 249 17.77 21.23 -16.42
C GLY A 249 18.46 19.88 -16.65
N GLU A 250 18.05 18.85 -15.90
CA GLU A 250 18.61 17.50 -16.00
C GLU A 250 17.57 16.42 -15.66
N THR A 251 17.55 15.34 -16.46
CA THR A 251 16.73 14.14 -16.19
C THR A 251 17.33 13.28 -15.08
N SER A 252 16.54 12.37 -14.49
CA SER A 252 17.05 11.46 -13.45
C SER A 252 18.19 10.57 -13.94
N ARG A 253 18.11 10.08 -15.17
CA ARG A 253 19.20 9.31 -15.79
C ARG A 253 20.49 10.11 -15.83
N GLN A 254 20.45 11.32 -16.39
CA GLN A 254 21.63 12.18 -16.50
C GLN A 254 22.20 12.52 -15.11
N PHE A 255 21.34 12.80 -14.13
CA PHE A 255 21.75 13.04 -12.75
C PHE A 255 22.53 11.87 -12.17
N HIS A 256 22.01 10.64 -12.30
CA HIS A 256 22.66 9.43 -11.79
C HIS A 256 23.97 9.11 -12.53
N GLU A 257 24.04 9.36 -13.84
CA GLU A 257 25.25 9.16 -14.64
C GLU A 257 26.35 10.18 -14.28
N ARG A 258 25.96 11.43 -14.00
CA ARG A 258 26.88 12.51 -13.62
C ARG A 258 27.36 12.38 -12.18
N LEU A 259 26.45 12.18 -11.22
CA LEU A 259 26.76 12.18 -9.80
C LEU A 259 27.12 10.76 -9.31
N LYS A 260 28.37 10.36 -9.54
CA LYS A 260 28.88 9.03 -9.17
C LYS A 260 28.79 8.71 -7.67
N SER A 261 28.71 9.73 -6.81
CA SER A 261 28.51 9.58 -5.36
C SER A 261 27.05 9.26 -4.99
N TYR A 262 26.11 9.35 -5.94
CA TYR A 262 24.72 8.96 -5.75
C TYR A 262 24.57 7.43 -5.78
N LYS A 263 24.94 6.79 -4.67
CA LYS A 263 24.90 5.34 -4.46
C LYS A 263 24.24 5.03 -3.14
N ARG A 264 23.65 3.84 -3.01
CA ARG A 264 22.96 3.37 -1.80
C ARG A 264 23.74 3.68 -0.52
N GLU A 265 25.04 3.38 -0.46
CA GLU A 265 25.86 3.63 0.74
C GLU A 265 25.91 5.10 1.20
N ASN A 266 25.60 6.03 0.30
CA ASN A 266 25.58 7.47 0.54
C ASN A 266 24.15 7.98 0.75
N ILE A 267 23.18 7.43 0.04
CA ILE A 267 21.76 7.77 0.19
C ILE A 267 21.23 7.33 1.54
N ASP A 268 21.56 6.11 1.97
CA ASP A 268 21.09 5.53 3.23
C ASP A 268 21.57 6.32 4.46
N LYS A 269 22.59 7.19 4.33
CA LYS A 269 23.09 8.06 5.41
C LYS A 269 22.13 9.20 5.75
N TRP A 270 21.31 9.64 4.80
CA TRP A 270 20.51 10.86 4.96
C TRP A 270 19.03 10.69 4.60
N LEU A 271 18.69 9.73 3.73
CA LEU A 271 17.32 9.48 3.31
C LEU A 271 16.37 9.25 4.50
N PRO A 272 16.71 8.44 5.52
CA PRO A 272 15.84 8.24 6.68
C PRO A 272 15.58 9.53 7.46
N ASN A 273 16.59 10.39 7.62
CA ASN A 273 16.43 11.67 8.32
C ASN A 273 15.52 12.63 7.54
N ALA A 274 15.65 12.66 6.22
CA ALA A 274 14.79 13.46 5.35
C ALA A 274 13.33 12.97 5.38
N GLU A 275 13.12 11.65 5.31
CA GLU A 275 11.79 11.05 5.47
C GLU A 275 11.23 11.31 6.88
N GLN A 276 12.02 11.16 7.95
CA GLN A 276 11.59 11.45 9.32
C GLN A 276 11.11 12.90 9.46
N TRP A 277 11.89 13.87 8.94
CA TRP A 277 11.49 15.27 8.95
C TRP A 277 10.16 15.51 8.20
N LEU A 278 10.02 14.95 6.99
CA LEU A 278 8.79 15.08 6.20
C LEU A 278 7.59 14.45 6.92
N ASN A 279 7.79 13.29 7.54
CA ASN A 279 6.77 12.57 8.29
C ASN A 279 6.36 13.33 9.55
N MET A 280 7.28 13.97 10.27
CA MET A 280 6.94 14.85 11.38
C MET A 280 6.12 16.08 10.93
N ALA A 281 6.36 16.59 9.72
CA ALA A 281 5.61 17.71 9.16
C ALA A 281 4.17 17.33 8.77
N VAL A 282 3.94 16.08 8.35
CA VAL A 282 2.60 15.55 7.99
C VAL A 282 1.94 14.69 9.07
N ASN A 283 2.56 14.56 10.25
CA ASN A 283 1.99 13.91 11.43
C ASN A 283 2.07 14.83 12.64
N VAL A 284 1.00 15.59 12.88
CA VAL A 284 0.89 16.48 14.03
C VAL A 284 -0.39 16.23 14.78
N ASP A 285 -0.36 16.35 16.10
CA ASP A 285 -1.53 16.21 16.95
C ASP A 285 -1.48 17.26 18.06
N TYR A 286 -2.48 18.15 18.09
CA TYR A 286 -2.58 19.22 19.06
C TYR A 286 -2.56 18.76 20.53
N ARG A 287 -2.81 17.47 20.79
CA ARG A 287 -2.81 16.87 22.13
C ARG A 287 -1.41 16.47 22.58
N THR A 288 -0.50 16.20 21.66
CA THR A 288 0.82 15.64 21.95
C THR A 288 1.99 16.50 21.47
N ILE A 289 1.75 17.47 20.59
CA ILE A 289 2.81 18.35 20.07
C ILE A 289 3.42 19.21 21.20
N ASP A 290 4.73 19.08 21.38
CA ASP A 290 5.49 19.67 22.48
C ASP A 290 6.83 20.24 21.99
N GLU A 291 7.69 20.66 22.92
CA GLU A 291 9.01 21.21 22.61
C GLU A 291 9.98 20.18 22.01
N ARG A 292 9.73 18.87 22.20
CA ARG A 292 10.56 17.82 21.60
C ARG A 292 10.37 17.80 20.09
N TRP A 293 9.13 17.95 19.61
CA TRP A 293 8.83 18.09 18.19
C TRP A 293 9.58 19.28 17.58
N VAL A 294 9.60 20.43 18.26
CA VAL A 294 10.32 21.64 17.81
C VAL A 294 11.82 21.36 17.68
N LYS A 295 12.42 20.77 18.73
CA LYS A 295 13.85 20.45 18.75
C LYS A 295 14.24 19.48 17.63
N GLU A 296 13.44 18.42 17.44
CA GLU A 296 13.72 17.36 16.47
C GLU A 296 13.54 17.85 15.01
N MET A 297 12.50 18.63 14.73
CA MET A 297 12.35 19.33 13.44
C MET A 297 13.53 20.26 13.15
N GLY A 298 14.03 20.94 14.19
CA GLY A 298 15.26 21.72 14.16
C GLY A 298 16.45 20.87 13.77
N ASP A 299 16.76 19.83 14.54
CA ASP A 299 17.96 18.99 14.39
C ASP A 299 18.05 18.31 13.00
N LEU A 300 16.90 17.88 12.45
CA LEU A 300 16.81 17.17 11.17
C LEU A 300 16.82 18.08 9.93
N GLY A 301 16.35 19.34 10.05
CA GLY A 301 16.19 20.25 8.90
C GLY A 301 17.51 20.80 8.31
N ASN A 302 17.46 21.33 7.07
CA ASN A 302 18.61 22.00 6.43
C ASN A 302 18.76 23.46 6.86
N TYR A 303 20.00 23.89 7.10
CA TYR A 303 20.33 25.19 7.68
C TYR A 303 20.91 26.16 6.65
N PHE A 304 20.13 27.17 6.28
CA PHE A 304 20.65 28.43 5.71
C PHE A 304 20.55 29.60 6.70
N ALA A 305 19.94 29.39 7.87
CA ALA A 305 19.66 30.42 8.89
C ALA A 305 20.18 30.01 10.28
N ARG A 306 20.27 30.98 11.20
CA ARG A 306 20.67 30.74 12.59
C ARG A 306 19.65 29.86 13.32
N ARG A 307 20.13 29.00 14.23
CA ARG A 307 19.32 28.01 14.97
C ARG A 307 18.18 28.66 15.78
N ASP A 308 18.45 29.79 16.42
CA ASP A 308 17.46 30.56 17.19
C ASP A 308 16.24 31.00 16.36
N ALA A 309 16.48 31.41 15.11
CA ALA A 309 15.42 31.82 14.20
C ALA A 309 14.52 30.63 13.81
N ILE A 310 15.13 29.47 13.56
CA ILE A 310 14.44 28.25 13.12
C ILE A 310 13.57 27.67 14.24
N ASP A 311 14.12 27.54 15.44
CA ASP A 311 13.39 27.07 16.61
C ASP A 311 12.17 27.98 16.87
N SER A 312 12.32 29.29 16.65
CA SER A 312 11.22 30.25 16.72
C SER A 312 10.12 30.00 15.68
N PHE A 313 10.45 29.61 14.45
CA PHE A 313 9.47 29.23 13.42
C PHE A 313 8.69 27.98 13.81
N TYR A 314 9.39 26.92 14.20
CA TYR A 314 8.75 25.66 14.62
C TYR A 314 7.92 25.84 15.89
N THR A 315 8.37 26.66 16.83
CA THR A 315 7.61 27.01 18.04
C THR A 315 6.28 27.68 17.69
N ARG A 316 6.29 28.68 16.79
CA ARG A 316 5.05 29.34 16.33
C ARG A 316 4.09 28.35 15.68
N TYR A 317 4.59 27.41 14.89
CA TYR A 317 3.75 26.38 14.30
C TYR A 317 3.18 25.43 15.35
N ALA A 318 3.99 24.95 16.30
CA ALA A 318 3.50 24.10 17.38
C ALA A 318 2.43 24.80 18.23
N GLU A 319 2.59 26.09 18.53
CA GLU A 319 1.57 26.91 19.19
C GLU A 319 0.28 27.00 18.37
N LYS A 320 0.40 27.23 17.06
CA LYS A 320 -0.74 27.23 16.13
C LYS A 320 -1.46 25.89 16.13
N VAL A 321 -0.75 24.77 16.04
CA VAL A 321 -1.33 23.41 16.10
C VAL A 321 -2.17 23.25 17.37
N ARG A 322 -1.65 23.66 18.54
CA ARG A 322 -2.41 23.63 19.81
C ARG A 322 -3.64 24.54 19.81
N LYS A 323 -3.48 25.79 19.38
CA LYS A 323 -4.53 26.83 19.38
C LYS A 323 -5.67 26.49 18.42
N GLU A 324 -5.33 25.99 17.24
CA GLU A 324 -6.25 25.69 16.15
C GLU A 324 -6.71 24.23 16.13
N LYS A 325 -6.30 23.42 17.12
CA LYS A 325 -6.71 22.02 17.26
C LYS A 325 -6.40 21.21 15.99
N ILE A 326 -5.22 21.44 15.43
CA ILE A 326 -4.79 20.78 14.20
C ILE A 326 -4.36 19.35 14.53
N ARG A 327 -4.91 18.39 13.79
CA ARG A 327 -4.47 17.01 13.78
C ARG A 327 -4.34 16.54 12.33
N ILE A 328 -3.15 16.12 11.95
CA ILE A 328 -2.83 15.57 10.64
C ILE A 328 -2.22 14.20 10.88
N ILE A 329 -2.67 13.22 10.10
CA ILE A 329 -2.01 11.93 9.98
C ILE A 329 -1.57 11.77 8.53
N GLY A 330 -0.39 11.23 8.29
CA GLY A 330 0.13 11.12 6.94
C GLY A 330 1.41 10.31 6.85
N ASN A 331 1.92 10.19 5.63
CA ASN A 331 3.19 9.55 5.34
C ASN A 331 3.80 10.18 4.09
N VAL A 332 5.11 10.39 4.12
CA VAL A 332 5.88 10.83 2.95
C VAL A 332 7.06 9.89 2.77
N ARG A 333 7.18 9.35 1.56
CA ARG A 333 8.23 8.42 1.17
C ARG A 333 8.98 8.93 -0.03
N LEU A 334 10.28 9.09 0.10
CA LEU A 334 11.16 9.60 -0.94
C LEU A 334 11.52 8.46 -1.90
N GLU A 335 11.53 8.74 -3.21
CA GLU A 335 11.93 7.77 -4.22
C GLU A 335 13.33 8.09 -4.76
N PRO A 336 14.38 7.41 -4.27
CA PRO A 336 15.75 7.75 -4.62
C PRO A 336 16.09 7.50 -6.10
N SER A 337 15.29 6.73 -6.85
CA SER A 337 15.48 6.56 -8.31
C SER A 337 14.93 7.73 -9.14
N ILE A 338 14.16 8.64 -8.54
CA ILE A 338 13.55 9.79 -9.22
C ILE A 338 14.08 11.07 -8.60
N ILE A 339 15.24 11.50 -9.09
CA ILE A 339 15.81 12.82 -8.80
C ILE A 339 15.89 13.62 -10.07
N VAL A 340 15.57 14.91 -10.00
CA VAL A 340 15.66 15.82 -11.14
C VAL A 340 16.29 17.13 -10.70
N ASN A 341 16.89 17.83 -11.65
CA ASN A 341 17.30 19.22 -11.46
C ASN A 341 16.43 20.14 -12.31
N ASP A 342 16.11 21.31 -11.76
CA ASP A 342 15.63 22.41 -12.60
C ASP A 342 16.80 23.07 -13.37
N ASP A 343 16.46 24.09 -14.16
CA ASP A 343 17.40 24.89 -14.94
C ASP A 343 18.35 25.76 -14.09
N LEU A 344 18.06 25.92 -12.80
CA LEU A 344 18.91 26.61 -11.82
C LEU A 344 19.74 25.64 -10.96
N TYR A 345 19.79 24.36 -11.32
CA TYR A 345 20.47 23.29 -10.59
C TYR A 345 19.97 23.07 -9.15
N ARG A 346 18.73 23.45 -8.86
CA ARG A 346 18.03 23.01 -7.65
C ARG A 346 17.64 21.55 -7.81
N THR A 347 17.96 20.73 -6.82
CA THR A 347 17.74 19.29 -6.85
C THR A 347 16.43 18.94 -6.17
N PHE A 348 15.63 18.11 -6.83
CA PHE A 348 14.36 17.63 -6.33
C PHE A 348 14.35 16.11 -6.32
N ILE A 349 13.82 15.52 -5.25
CA ILE A 349 13.51 14.10 -5.17
C ILE A 349 11.99 13.93 -5.21
N ARG A 350 11.50 13.00 -6.03
CA ARG A 350 10.07 12.70 -6.04
C ARG A 350 9.71 11.88 -4.82
N ALA A 351 8.57 12.18 -4.26
CA ALA A 351 8.02 11.53 -3.08
C ALA A 351 6.62 11.03 -3.38
N LYS A 352 6.26 9.94 -2.72
CA LYS A 352 4.86 9.56 -2.51
C LYS A 352 4.38 10.23 -1.25
N VAL A 353 3.17 10.73 -1.29
CA VAL A 353 2.59 11.52 -0.23
C VAL A 353 1.18 11.04 0.01
N GLU A 354 0.86 10.83 1.28
CA GLU A 354 -0.52 10.76 1.73
C GLU A 354 -0.71 11.50 3.05
N PHE A 355 -1.87 12.12 3.20
CA PHE A 355 -2.25 12.71 4.48
C PHE A 355 -3.76 12.87 4.56
N LYS A 356 -4.21 13.05 5.79
CA LYS A 356 -5.58 13.39 6.13
C LYS A 356 -5.59 14.42 7.23
N ILE A 357 -6.32 15.50 7.00
CA ILE A 357 -6.63 16.47 8.05
C ILE A 357 -7.75 15.85 8.88
N VAL A 358 -7.44 15.45 10.12
CA VAL A 358 -8.39 14.80 11.04
C VAL A 358 -9.20 15.86 11.78
N ASP A 359 -8.52 16.87 12.32
CA ASP A 359 -9.11 17.97 13.09
C ASP A 359 -8.42 19.28 12.67
N ALA A 360 -9.18 20.36 12.50
CA ALA A 360 -8.66 21.72 12.38
C ALA A 360 -9.78 22.75 12.53
N LYS A 361 -9.53 23.86 13.26
CA LYS A 361 -10.44 25.02 13.26
C LYS A 361 -10.45 25.74 11.91
N ASN A 362 -9.30 25.80 11.24
CA ASN A 362 -9.15 26.39 9.91
C ASN A 362 -8.41 25.41 8.97
N PRO A 363 -9.13 24.64 8.14
CA PRO A 363 -8.50 23.65 7.26
C PRO A 363 -7.78 24.27 6.04
N LYS A 364 -7.85 25.60 5.87
CA LYS A 364 -7.13 26.34 4.82
C LYS A 364 -5.75 26.81 5.25
N ASP A 365 -5.38 26.60 6.51
CA ASP A 365 -4.07 26.97 7.01
C ASP A 365 -3.51 25.95 8.02
N VAL A 366 -3.34 24.68 7.63
CA VAL A 366 -2.96 23.59 8.56
C VAL A 366 -1.50 23.18 8.54
N PHE A 367 -0.79 23.38 7.43
CA PHE A 367 0.59 22.94 7.30
C PHE A 367 1.60 23.97 7.80
N PHE A 368 2.79 23.46 8.14
CA PHE A 368 3.94 24.27 8.55
C PHE A 368 4.37 25.30 7.47
N MET A 369 4.17 25.00 6.19
CA MET A 369 4.54 25.85 5.06
C MET A 369 3.32 26.20 4.19
N SER A 370 3.51 27.17 3.28
CA SER A 370 2.52 27.73 2.35
C SER A 370 2.10 26.77 1.22
N PHE A 371 2.08 25.47 1.49
CA PHE A 371 1.60 24.44 0.58
C PHE A 371 0.12 24.16 0.85
N GLN A 372 -0.78 24.95 0.28
CA GLN A 372 -2.24 24.70 0.39
C GLN A 372 -2.94 25.18 -0.89
N PRO A 373 -3.90 24.42 -1.44
CA PRO A 373 -4.75 24.93 -2.50
C PRO A 373 -5.54 26.14 -1.99
N LYS A 374 -5.92 27.08 -2.87
CA LYS A 374 -6.70 28.28 -2.49
C LYS A 374 -8.00 27.92 -1.74
N GLU A 375 -8.60 26.80 -2.09
CA GLU A 375 -9.83 26.28 -1.49
C GLU A 375 -9.60 25.66 -0.09
N GLY A 376 -8.36 25.30 0.25
CA GLY A 376 -8.00 24.51 1.43
C GLY A 376 -8.24 23.01 1.26
N PHE A 377 -7.91 22.24 2.30
CA PHE A 377 -8.17 20.80 2.35
C PHE A 377 -9.50 20.49 3.04
N GLU A 378 -10.11 19.37 2.70
CA GLU A 378 -11.32 18.86 3.35
C GLU A 378 -10.94 18.05 4.58
N ILE A 379 -11.58 18.34 5.71
CA ILE A 379 -11.44 17.54 6.93
C ILE A 379 -12.03 16.15 6.69
N GLY A 380 -11.34 15.11 7.13
CA GLY A 380 -11.82 13.73 7.01
C GLY A 380 -11.42 13.03 5.71
N ARG A 381 -11.01 13.78 4.69
CA ARG A 381 -10.62 13.24 3.37
C ARG A 381 -9.14 12.85 3.35
N TRP A 382 -8.86 11.68 2.76
CA TRP A 382 -7.49 11.30 2.41
C TRP A 382 -7.08 11.97 1.10
N TYR A 383 -5.91 12.61 1.13
CA TYR A 383 -5.19 13.12 -0.04
C TYR A 383 -4.01 12.21 -0.31
N ARG A 384 -3.85 11.77 -1.57
CA ARG A 384 -2.81 10.82 -1.98
C ARG A 384 -2.28 11.16 -3.35
N GLY A 385 -0.98 11.00 -3.52
CA GLY A 385 -0.34 11.05 -4.82
C GLY A 385 1.15 11.30 -4.71
N TYR A 386 1.69 12.16 -5.57
CA TYR A 386 3.13 12.40 -5.62
C TYR A 386 3.46 13.87 -5.47
N ALA A 387 4.65 14.16 -4.98
CA ALA A 387 5.20 15.49 -4.95
C ALA A 387 6.71 15.52 -5.15
N ASP A 388 7.23 16.57 -5.76
CA ASP A 388 8.67 16.81 -5.83
C ASP A 388 9.11 17.66 -4.62
N ILE A 389 10.08 17.12 -3.86
CA ILE A 389 10.66 17.71 -2.64
C ILE A 389 12.02 18.30 -2.98
N GLU A 390 12.21 19.59 -2.70
CA GLU A 390 13.52 20.22 -2.86
C GLU A 390 14.51 19.71 -1.80
N LEU A 391 15.66 19.25 -2.25
CA LEU A 391 16.80 18.91 -1.40
C LEU A 391 17.68 20.15 -1.29
N GLY A 392 18.12 20.51 -0.08
CA GLY A 392 18.96 21.71 0.07
C GLY A 392 20.41 21.50 -0.38
N ASN A 393 21.05 22.60 -0.79
CA ASN A 393 22.30 22.65 -1.58
C ASN A 393 23.58 22.14 -0.88
N MET A 394 23.68 20.85 -0.56
CA MET A 394 24.98 20.19 -0.35
C MET A 394 25.36 19.22 -1.49
N VAL A 395 24.84 19.45 -2.70
CA VAL A 395 25.22 18.70 -3.92
C VAL A 395 26.42 19.35 -4.65
N THR A 396 27.04 20.38 -4.08
CA THR A 396 28.12 21.15 -4.75
C THR A 396 29.52 20.52 -4.63
N LEU A 397 29.70 19.48 -3.81
CA LEU A 397 30.95 18.73 -3.74
C LEU A 397 30.73 17.34 -4.37
N PRO A 398 31.28 17.08 -5.58
CA PRO A 398 31.00 15.88 -6.38
C PRO A 398 31.23 14.53 -5.67
N ASP A 399 31.99 14.52 -4.57
CA ASP A 399 32.53 13.29 -3.96
C ASP A 399 32.11 13.05 -2.50
N THR A 400 31.24 13.87 -1.91
CA THR A 400 30.87 13.78 -0.48
C THR A 400 29.37 13.88 -0.22
N LEU A 401 28.54 13.19 -1.00
CA LEU A 401 27.10 13.10 -0.73
C LEU A 401 26.85 12.29 0.56
N THR A 402 26.97 12.92 1.73
CA THR A 402 26.87 12.21 3.02
C THR A 402 25.85 12.81 3.99
N ASP A 403 25.34 14.01 3.71
CA ASP A 403 24.35 14.70 4.57
C ASP A 403 23.44 15.58 3.69
N MET A 404 22.47 14.99 2.99
CA MET A 404 21.41 15.78 2.34
C MET A 404 20.21 15.94 3.26
N ARG A 405 19.73 17.17 3.34
CA ARG A 405 18.58 17.53 4.17
C ARG A 405 17.53 18.23 3.33
N VAL A 406 16.28 18.11 3.74
CA VAL A 406 15.14 18.77 3.08
C VAL A 406 15.39 20.29 3.05
N GLY A 407 15.33 20.89 1.87
CA GLY A 407 15.53 22.33 1.69
C GLY A 407 14.37 23.13 2.26
N HIS A 408 14.64 24.15 3.07
CA HIS A 408 13.61 24.97 3.73
C HIS A 408 13.52 26.42 3.24
N VAL A 409 14.30 26.80 2.23
CA VAL A 409 14.58 28.23 2.01
C VAL A 409 13.36 28.99 1.46
N TYR A 410 12.38 28.33 0.84
CA TYR A 410 11.20 29.03 0.29
C TYR A 410 9.89 28.24 0.40
N SER A 411 8.92 28.83 1.10
CA SER A 411 7.44 28.70 1.07
C SER A 411 6.70 27.36 0.86
N THR A 412 7.26 26.30 0.29
CA THR A 412 6.55 25.05 -0.03
C THR A 412 7.53 23.89 -0.07
N PHE A 413 7.31 22.83 0.71
CA PHE A 413 8.12 21.61 0.57
C PHE A 413 7.61 20.68 -0.54
N PHE A 414 6.34 20.80 -0.96
CA PHE A 414 5.83 20.20 -2.20
C PHE A 414 5.82 21.24 -3.32
N TRP A 415 6.84 21.24 -4.16
CA TRP A 415 7.01 22.21 -5.24
C TRP A 415 6.14 21.88 -6.47
N ASN A 416 6.09 20.60 -6.81
CA ASN A 416 5.24 20.04 -7.83
C ASN A 416 4.46 18.89 -7.21
N TYR A 417 3.18 18.75 -7.50
CA TYR A 417 2.35 17.74 -6.85
C TYR A 417 1.11 17.41 -7.67
N ASP A 418 0.66 16.16 -7.54
CA ASP A 418 -0.65 15.70 -8.00
C ASP A 418 -1.25 14.83 -6.90
N PHE A 419 -2.31 15.34 -6.23
CA PHE A 419 -2.99 14.66 -5.12
C PHE A 419 -4.41 14.16 -5.48
N ASN A 420 -4.68 14.01 -6.78
CA ASN A 420 -5.97 13.51 -7.28
C ASN A 420 -5.87 12.13 -7.94
N ILE A 421 -4.79 11.41 -7.65
CA ILE A 421 -4.52 10.12 -8.29
C ILE A 421 -5.46 9.09 -7.68
N LYS A 422 -6.41 8.62 -8.50
CA LYS A 422 -7.12 7.38 -8.22
C LYS A 422 -6.17 6.26 -8.65
N GLU A 423 -5.70 5.48 -7.67
CA GLU A 423 -4.98 4.22 -7.95
C GLU A 423 -5.83 3.28 -8.81
#